data_AF-V4A2K2-F1
#
_entry.id   AF-V4A2K2-F1
#
_cell.length_a   1.000
_cell.length_b   1.000
_cell.length_c   1.000
_cell.angle_alpha   90.00
_cell.angle_beta   90.00
_cell.angle_gamma   90.00
#
_symmetry.space_group_name_H-M   'P 1'
#
loop_
_entity.id
_entity.type
_entity.pdbx_description
1 polymer ?
#
loop_
_entity_poly.entity_id
_entity_poly.type
_entity_poly.pdbx_seq_one_letter_code
_entity_poly.pdbx_strand_id
1 'polypeptide(L)'
;MEGVLLFFIVTGLSGVLSVCNRYTGPSGVTECVRFSGYNNQYQWATCLTNTYIQAKSSKRHVCRDSTTTYCYYQCMLESFGEERGSVNRACSCTAGEAYRGQNLKLPSECYSPSGRSCDWYLECLHKKYPCSETGDDYALTYATKFCKLYEKHHSAFSKAVQKWVDSVRKCLQVSLVPYIRPYSDLSCAELMKVVFDSHVPCYVKPDEQDENVTICNLGVDDFMKIFLTLRSSLIVPLESSVKSLSGIFSTRTTCASLNVLDFSNNATMRYVKLKVAYENNSERKQTNNVSDLKRANDIGNHIANQLGWDKQGVTWFTFAANSSNSELEFNILVADRSRYDLNTENSQSADLNGVLDNLQDQLGKGLITSSKPQLTFHALSLATCLDVDCKNVTTRYILFYITQPNSKEATFCIRQMIGQLIFCFLIVGNFIDF
;
A
#
# COMPACT_ATOMS: atom_id res chain seq x y z
N MET A 1 14.24 27.10 -9.80
CA MET A 1 13.57 28.03 -10.74
C MET A 1 13.77 27.47 -12.13
N GLU A 2 12.94 26.51 -12.51
CA GLU A 2 12.91 25.97 -13.87
C GLU A 2 11.56 26.38 -14.48
N GLY A 3 11.61 26.93 -15.70
CA GLY A 3 10.52 27.67 -16.30
C GLY A 3 9.29 26.81 -16.56
N VAL A 4 8.15 27.24 -16.00
CA VAL A 4 6.82 26.73 -16.34
C VAL A 4 6.50 27.17 -17.77
N LEU A 5 6.71 26.27 -18.73
CA LEU A 5 6.22 26.42 -20.10
C LEU A 5 4.69 26.21 -20.10
N LEU A 6 3.92 27.29 -20.03
CA LEU A 6 2.46 27.29 -20.24
C LEU A 6 2.16 27.22 -21.74
N PHE A 7 1.63 26.09 -22.24
CA PHE A 7 1.29 25.93 -23.66
C PHE A 7 -0.21 25.85 -23.95
N PHE A 8 -0.56 26.50 -25.05
CA PHE A 8 -1.92 26.81 -25.49
C PHE A 8 -2.44 25.77 -26.49
N ILE A 9 -3.44 24.96 -26.11
CA ILE A 9 -4.15 24.00 -26.97
C ILE A 9 -4.88 24.66 -28.16
N VAL A 10 -4.44 24.43 -29.40
CA VAL A 10 -4.94 25.07 -30.63
C VAL A 10 -6.43 24.77 -30.93
N THR A 11 -7.18 25.82 -31.29
CA THR A 11 -8.55 25.76 -31.82
C THR A 11 -8.54 25.87 -33.34
N GLY A 12 -9.11 24.87 -34.00
CA GLY A 12 -9.35 24.85 -35.43
C GLY A 12 -10.14 23.61 -35.83
N LEU A 13 -11.34 23.45 -35.26
CA LEU A 13 -12.27 22.39 -35.64
C LEU A 13 -13.22 22.94 -36.72
N SER A 14 -12.91 22.69 -37.98
CA SER A 14 -13.86 22.90 -39.08
C SER A 14 -14.75 21.66 -39.24
N GLY A 15 -16.07 21.82 -39.10
CA GLY A 15 -17.06 20.83 -39.58
C GLY A 15 -17.83 20.02 -38.53
N VAL A 16 -17.77 20.33 -37.24
CA VAL A 16 -18.57 19.65 -36.19
C VAL A 16 -19.19 20.71 -35.29
N LEU A 17 -20.51 20.62 -35.01
CA LEU A 17 -21.13 21.33 -33.90
C LEU A 17 -20.40 20.89 -32.63
N SER A 18 -19.46 21.69 -32.13
CA SER A 18 -18.61 21.30 -31.01
C SER A 18 -19.48 21.02 -29.78
N VAL A 19 -19.67 19.75 -29.45
CA VAL A 19 -20.49 19.34 -28.31
C VAL A 19 -19.85 19.78 -26.99
N CYS A 20 -18.52 19.94 -26.96
CA CYS A 20 -17.81 20.56 -25.84
C CYS A 20 -17.99 22.09 -25.84
N ASN A 21 -19.01 22.58 -25.14
CA ASN A 21 -19.16 24.01 -24.89
C ASN A 21 -18.11 24.48 -23.86
N ARG A 22 -17.37 25.54 -24.19
CA ARG A 22 -16.27 26.06 -23.35
C ARG A 22 -16.68 26.51 -21.93
N TYR A 23 -17.96 26.77 -21.71
CA TYR A 23 -18.50 27.23 -20.42
C TYR A 23 -19.40 26.20 -19.74
N THR A 24 -20.20 25.47 -20.52
CA THR A 24 -21.23 24.56 -19.98
C THR A 24 -20.89 23.08 -20.12
N GLY A 25 -19.81 22.73 -20.82
CA GLY A 25 -19.43 21.33 -21.06
C GLY A 25 -20.50 20.57 -21.85
N PRO A 26 -20.79 19.28 -21.53
CA PRO A 26 -20.41 18.57 -20.30
C PRO A 26 -19.11 17.75 -20.41
N SER A 27 -18.52 17.41 -19.25
CA SER A 27 -17.37 16.50 -19.20
C SER A 27 -17.73 15.09 -19.69
N GLY A 28 -16.83 14.45 -20.42
CA GLY A 28 -16.95 13.06 -20.87
C GLY A 28 -17.37 12.86 -22.33
N VAL A 29 -17.88 13.91 -22.97
CA VAL A 29 -18.09 13.92 -24.42
C VAL A 29 -16.75 13.64 -25.11
N THR A 30 -16.70 12.58 -25.90
CA THR A 30 -15.49 12.14 -26.58
C THR A 30 -15.71 12.12 -28.08
N GLU A 31 -14.81 12.75 -28.83
CA GLU A 31 -14.92 12.92 -30.26
C GLU A 31 -13.58 12.63 -30.95
N CYS A 32 -13.67 12.27 -32.23
CA CYS A 32 -12.51 12.08 -33.07
C CYS A 32 -12.10 13.42 -33.70
N VAL A 33 -10.99 13.99 -33.24
CA VAL A 33 -10.55 15.35 -33.59
C VAL A 33 -9.20 15.31 -34.30
N ARG A 34 -9.07 16.13 -35.34
CA ARG A 34 -7.81 16.34 -36.06
C ARG A 34 -7.03 17.48 -35.44
N PHE A 35 -5.77 17.25 -35.07
CA PHE A 35 -4.88 18.28 -34.52
C PHE A 35 -3.65 18.47 -35.41
N SER A 36 -3.32 19.72 -35.74
CA SER A 36 -2.18 20.04 -36.62
C SER A 36 -0.83 19.62 -36.03
N GLY A 37 -0.68 19.73 -34.70
CA GLY A 37 0.54 19.31 -33.98
C GLY A 37 0.85 17.82 -34.07
N TYR A 38 -0.12 17.01 -34.52
CA TYR A 38 0.05 15.56 -34.64
C TYR A 38 0.03 15.09 -36.09
N ASN A 39 0.81 15.75 -36.97
CA ASN A 39 0.88 15.44 -38.40
C ASN A 39 -0.49 15.45 -39.11
N ASN A 40 -1.43 16.28 -38.63
CA ASN A 40 -2.82 16.30 -39.07
C ASN A 40 -3.55 14.93 -38.97
N GLN A 41 -3.11 14.06 -38.07
CA GLN A 41 -3.78 12.79 -37.78
C GLN A 41 -4.96 13.00 -36.82
N TYR A 42 -5.95 12.12 -36.95
CA TYR A 42 -7.12 12.10 -36.08
C TYR A 42 -6.82 11.31 -34.81
N GLN A 43 -7.29 11.83 -33.67
CA GLN A 43 -7.22 11.14 -32.39
C GLN A 43 -8.43 11.43 -31.52
N TRP A 44 -8.69 10.55 -30.55
CA TRP A 44 -9.71 10.80 -29.55
C TRP A 44 -9.34 12.01 -28.69
N ALA A 45 -10.33 12.85 -28.43
CA ALA A 45 -10.25 13.92 -27.45
C ALA A 45 -11.53 13.97 -26.62
N THR A 46 -11.38 14.23 -25.33
CA THR A 46 -12.51 14.28 -24.39
C THR A 46 -12.70 15.70 -23.87
N CYS A 47 -13.94 16.18 -23.86
CA CYS A 47 -14.31 17.43 -23.21
C CYS A 47 -14.15 17.29 -21.70
N LEU A 48 -13.33 18.12 -21.09
CA LEU A 48 -12.98 18.04 -19.67
C LEU A 48 -12.87 19.42 -19.06
N THR A 49 -13.02 19.49 -17.73
CA THR A 49 -12.78 20.75 -17.01
C THR A 49 -11.30 21.13 -17.04
N ASN A 50 -11.01 22.43 -17.12
CA ASN A 50 -9.66 22.97 -16.99
C ASN A 50 -9.02 22.53 -15.65
N THR A 51 -9.82 22.46 -14.59
CA THR A 51 -9.39 21.98 -13.26
C THR A 51 -8.94 20.52 -13.30
N TYR A 52 -9.63 19.65 -14.04
CA TYR A 52 -9.17 18.27 -14.22
C TYR A 52 -7.86 18.22 -14.99
N ILE A 53 -7.75 18.95 -16.10
CA ILE A 53 -6.55 18.96 -16.96
C ILE A 53 -5.34 19.41 -16.15
N GLN A 54 -5.48 20.47 -15.35
CA GLN A 54 -4.44 20.93 -14.43
C GLN A 54 -4.08 19.86 -13.39
N ALA A 55 -5.06 19.23 -12.75
CA ALA A 55 -4.77 18.20 -11.76
C ALA A 55 -4.06 16.98 -12.39
N LYS A 56 -4.49 16.52 -13.57
CA LYS A 56 -3.95 15.34 -14.24
C LYS A 56 -2.54 15.55 -14.79
N SER A 57 -2.24 16.77 -15.23
CA SER A 57 -0.96 17.12 -15.85
C SER A 57 0.07 17.69 -14.90
N SER A 58 -0.24 17.77 -13.60
CA SER A 58 0.56 18.54 -12.64
C SER A 58 0.73 20.00 -13.08
N LYS A 59 -0.37 20.62 -13.52
CA LYS A 59 -0.47 21.99 -14.08
C LYS A 59 0.35 22.26 -15.34
N ARG A 60 0.99 21.25 -15.93
CA ARG A 60 1.70 21.41 -17.20
C ARG A 60 0.75 21.75 -18.35
N HIS A 61 -0.50 21.29 -18.26
CA HIS A 61 -1.51 21.53 -19.27
C HIS A 61 -2.66 22.38 -18.70
N VAL A 62 -3.15 23.29 -19.52
CA VAL A 62 -4.31 24.15 -19.26
C VAL A 62 -5.13 24.28 -20.53
N CYS A 63 -6.40 24.65 -20.39
CA CYS A 63 -7.16 25.11 -21.55
C CYS A 63 -6.51 26.36 -22.14
N ARG A 64 -6.48 26.45 -23.47
CA ARG A 64 -5.85 27.59 -24.18
C ARG A 64 -6.45 28.93 -23.78
N ASP A 65 -7.76 29.01 -23.75
CA ASP A 65 -8.44 30.18 -23.24
C ASP A 65 -8.61 30.02 -21.73
N SER A 66 -7.86 30.79 -20.96
CA SER A 66 -7.88 30.73 -19.50
C SER A 66 -9.23 31.12 -18.89
N THR A 67 -10.12 31.73 -19.66
CA THR A 67 -11.50 32.05 -19.24
C THR A 67 -12.45 30.87 -19.40
N THR A 68 -12.01 29.77 -20.01
CA THR A 68 -12.85 28.60 -20.28
C THR A 68 -12.85 27.62 -19.11
N THR A 69 -14.04 27.09 -18.84
CA THR A 69 -14.23 26.03 -17.85
C THR A 69 -13.92 24.68 -18.46
N TYR A 70 -14.22 24.48 -19.74
CA TYR A 70 -14.06 23.22 -20.45
C TYR A 70 -13.25 23.37 -21.74
N CYS A 71 -12.47 22.35 -22.08
CA CYS A 71 -11.84 22.22 -23.39
C CYS A 71 -11.62 20.74 -23.73
N TYR A 72 -11.33 20.46 -25.01
CA TYR A 72 -10.89 19.14 -25.42
C TYR A 72 -9.48 18.87 -24.92
N TYR A 73 -9.31 17.72 -24.27
CA TYR A 73 -8.01 17.19 -23.88
C TYR A 73 -7.68 15.97 -24.73
N GLN A 74 -6.51 15.98 -25.38
CA GLN A 74 -6.13 14.98 -26.36
C GLN A 74 -5.69 13.67 -25.70
N CYS A 75 -6.06 12.53 -26.27
CA CYS A 75 -5.62 11.22 -25.80
C CYS A 75 -4.08 11.09 -25.77
N MET A 76 -3.38 11.57 -26.80
CA MET A 76 -1.92 11.53 -26.83
C MET A 76 -1.30 12.32 -25.68
N LEU A 77 -1.88 13.47 -25.36
CA LEU A 77 -1.40 14.33 -24.29
C LEU A 77 -1.73 13.76 -22.90
N GLU A 78 -2.95 13.23 -22.72
CA GLU A 78 -3.43 12.67 -21.46
C GLU A 78 -2.72 11.38 -21.06
N SER A 79 -2.64 10.44 -22.00
CA SER A 79 -2.21 9.06 -21.75
C SER A 79 -0.72 8.83 -22.00
N PHE A 80 -0.13 9.57 -22.94
CA PHE A 80 1.26 9.38 -23.35
C PHE A 80 2.16 10.57 -23.00
N GLY A 81 1.57 11.73 -22.61
CA GLY A 81 2.35 12.94 -22.34
C GLY A 81 3.00 13.54 -23.58
N GLU A 82 2.56 13.15 -24.78
CA GLU A 82 3.12 13.57 -26.05
C GLU A 82 2.32 14.76 -26.61
N GLU A 83 2.96 15.92 -26.73
CA GLU A 83 2.32 17.15 -27.21
C GLU A 83 2.22 17.27 -28.74
N ARG A 84 3.05 16.50 -29.46
CA ARG A 84 3.16 16.54 -30.92
C ARG A 84 3.73 15.25 -31.49
N GLY A 85 3.62 15.07 -32.80
CA GLY A 85 4.17 13.91 -33.52
C GLY A 85 3.11 12.91 -33.98
N SER A 86 3.49 11.66 -34.21
CA SER A 86 2.56 10.65 -34.73
C SER A 86 1.59 10.18 -33.64
N VAL A 87 0.31 10.06 -33.99
CA VAL A 87 -0.73 9.53 -33.10
C VAL A 87 -0.50 8.04 -32.88
N ASN A 88 -0.40 7.65 -31.61
CA ASN A 88 -0.34 6.25 -31.20
C ASN A 88 -1.64 5.54 -31.61
N ARG A 89 -1.54 4.28 -32.04
CA ARG A 89 -2.69 3.46 -32.44
C ARG A 89 -3.80 3.44 -31.38
N ALA A 90 -3.46 3.43 -30.09
CA ALA A 90 -4.44 3.45 -28.99
C ALA A 90 -5.27 4.73 -28.93
N CYS A 91 -4.77 5.85 -29.47
CA CYS A 91 -5.48 7.12 -29.53
C CYS A 91 -6.10 7.41 -30.90
N SER A 92 -5.75 6.65 -31.93
CA SER A 92 -6.20 6.87 -33.31
C SER A 92 -7.69 6.61 -33.47
N CYS A 93 -8.34 7.37 -34.34
CA CYS A 93 -9.75 7.24 -34.69
C CYS A 93 -10.01 7.73 -36.11
N THR A 94 -11.20 7.47 -36.64
CA THR A 94 -11.62 7.93 -37.97
C THR A 94 -12.59 9.11 -37.87
N ALA A 95 -12.50 10.06 -38.80
CA ALA A 95 -13.40 11.21 -38.85
C ALA A 95 -14.88 10.77 -38.88
N GLY A 96 -15.72 11.39 -38.03
CA GLY A 96 -17.14 11.04 -37.93
C GLY A 96 -17.42 9.73 -37.20
N GLU A 97 -16.38 9.05 -36.69
CA GLU A 97 -16.54 7.89 -35.82
C GLU A 97 -17.08 8.35 -34.46
N ALA A 98 -18.40 8.19 -34.26
CA ALA A 98 -18.97 8.18 -32.93
C ALA A 98 -18.48 6.92 -32.21
N TYR A 99 -17.97 7.06 -30.98
CA TYR A 99 -17.50 5.91 -30.22
C TYR A 99 -18.64 4.89 -30.04
N ARG A 100 -18.53 3.72 -30.68
CA ARG A 100 -19.59 2.69 -30.71
C ARG A 100 -19.84 2.00 -29.35
N GLY A 101 -18.99 2.23 -28.35
CA GLY A 101 -19.18 1.74 -26.98
C GLY A 101 -20.18 2.55 -26.13
N GLN A 102 -21.17 3.18 -26.76
CA GLN A 102 -22.19 4.03 -26.12
C GLN A 102 -23.14 3.31 -25.15
N ASN A 103 -23.06 1.99 -25.00
CA ASN A 103 -23.98 1.28 -24.10
C ASN A 103 -23.79 1.67 -22.63
N LEU A 104 -22.62 2.17 -22.24
CA LEU A 104 -22.36 2.63 -20.87
C LEU A 104 -22.20 4.15 -20.79
N LYS A 105 -23.29 4.84 -20.40
CA LYS A 105 -23.25 6.28 -20.10
C LYS A 105 -22.87 6.51 -18.64
N LEU A 106 -21.65 6.99 -18.41
CA LEU A 106 -21.17 7.43 -17.10
C LEU A 106 -21.56 8.89 -16.82
N PRO A 107 -21.82 9.28 -15.55
CA PRO A 107 -21.98 10.67 -15.13
C PRO A 107 -20.79 11.57 -15.50
N SER A 108 -21.03 12.88 -15.62
CA SER A 108 -19.98 13.85 -16.00
C SER A 108 -18.86 13.95 -14.95
N GLU A 109 -19.22 13.73 -13.69
CA GLU A 109 -18.36 13.68 -12.51
C GLU A 109 -17.34 12.56 -12.61
N CYS A 110 -17.62 11.51 -13.39
CA CYS A 110 -16.66 10.45 -13.64
C CYS A 110 -15.43 10.95 -14.37
N TYR A 111 -15.62 11.85 -15.33
CA TYR A 111 -14.57 12.37 -16.20
C TYR A 111 -13.85 13.59 -15.59
N SER A 112 -14.45 14.26 -14.62
CA SER A 112 -13.85 15.37 -13.88
C SER A 112 -14.19 15.28 -12.40
N PRO A 113 -13.64 14.28 -11.67
CA PRO A 113 -13.99 14.01 -10.29
C PRO A 113 -13.66 15.22 -9.42
N SER A 114 -14.53 15.56 -8.48
CA SER A 114 -14.24 16.62 -7.51
C SER A 114 -13.20 16.19 -6.47
N GLY A 115 -12.99 14.88 -6.29
CA GLY A 115 -12.16 14.31 -5.21
C GLY A 115 -12.87 14.22 -3.87
N ARG A 116 -14.12 14.66 -3.76
CA ARG A 116 -14.85 14.76 -2.48
C ARG A 116 -15.74 13.57 -2.15
N SER A 117 -16.22 12.85 -3.16
CA SER A 117 -17.16 11.73 -2.97
C SER A 117 -16.45 10.41 -3.17
N CYS A 118 -16.63 9.50 -2.22
CA CYS A 118 -16.20 8.10 -2.35
C CYS A 118 -17.03 7.28 -3.34
N ASP A 119 -18.23 7.73 -3.69
CA ASP A 119 -19.11 6.99 -4.59
C ASP A 119 -18.59 7.00 -6.04
N TRP A 120 -17.61 7.87 -6.38
CA TRP A 120 -16.93 7.83 -7.68
C TRP A 120 -16.38 6.43 -8.01
N TYR A 121 -15.85 5.71 -7.01
CA TYR A 121 -15.35 4.36 -7.24
C TYR A 121 -16.47 3.40 -7.70
N LEU A 122 -17.66 3.49 -7.12
CA LEU A 122 -18.79 2.64 -7.51
C LEU A 122 -19.48 3.13 -8.79
N GLU A 123 -19.85 4.41 -8.84
CA GLU A 123 -20.66 4.98 -9.92
C GLU A 123 -19.89 5.17 -11.24
N CYS A 124 -18.55 5.19 -11.17
CA CYS A 124 -17.69 5.39 -12.33
C CYS A 124 -16.82 4.17 -12.63
N LEU A 125 -15.96 3.79 -11.68
CA LEU A 125 -14.95 2.75 -11.92
C LEU A 125 -15.58 1.36 -11.97
N HIS A 126 -16.39 0.99 -10.98
CA HIS A 126 -17.11 -0.31 -10.96
C HIS A 126 -18.08 -0.41 -12.12
N LYS A 127 -18.81 0.67 -12.38
CA LYS A 127 -19.75 0.72 -13.50
C LYS A 127 -19.08 0.45 -14.85
N LYS A 128 -17.84 0.93 -15.06
CA LYS A 128 -17.04 0.64 -16.26
C LYS A 128 -16.44 -0.76 -16.23
N TYR A 129 -16.03 -1.24 -15.06
CA TYR A 129 -15.33 -2.51 -14.87
C TYR A 129 -16.03 -3.36 -13.81
N PRO A 130 -17.12 -4.06 -14.16
CA PRO A 130 -17.81 -4.96 -13.25
C PRO A 130 -17.01 -6.26 -13.11
N CYS A 131 -16.00 -6.26 -12.23
CA CYS A 131 -15.06 -7.38 -12.03
C CYS A 131 -15.66 -8.56 -11.22
N SER A 132 -16.94 -8.86 -11.39
CA SER A 132 -17.72 -9.80 -10.56
C SER A 132 -17.29 -11.27 -10.65
N GLU A 133 -16.53 -11.67 -11.68
CA GLU A 133 -16.23 -13.07 -11.97
C GLU A 133 -14.92 -13.59 -11.37
N THR A 134 -14.07 -12.74 -10.80
CA THR A 134 -12.74 -13.14 -10.29
C THR A 134 -12.62 -13.13 -8.77
N GLY A 135 -13.69 -12.77 -8.05
CA GLY A 135 -13.59 -12.36 -6.65
C GLY A 135 -12.96 -10.97 -6.46
N ASP A 136 -12.65 -10.25 -7.55
CA ASP A 136 -12.06 -8.89 -7.56
C ASP A 136 -13.08 -7.75 -7.56
N ASP A 137 -14.36 -8.03 -7.29
CA ASP A 137 -15.28 -7.03 -6.69
C ASP A 137 -14.66 -6.38 -5.42
N TYR A 138 -13.64 -7.07 -4.89
CA TYR A 138 -12.69 -6.62 -3.90
C TYR A 138 -12.05 -5.26 -4.21
N ALA A 139 -11.70 -4.93 -5.45
CA ALA A 139 -11.03 -3.66 -5.79
C ALA A 139 -11.83 -2.41 -5.41
N LEU A 140 -13.14 -2.51 -5.67
CA LEU A 140 -14.08 -1.41 -5.64
C LEU A 140 -14.71 -1.32 -4.26
N THR A 141 -14.92 -2.45 -3.61
CA THR A 141 -15.13 -2.50 -2.16
C THR A 141 -13.90 -2.02 -1.39
N TYR A 142 -12.67 -2.31 -1.82
CA TYR A 142 -11.42 -1.86 -1.19
C TYR A 142 -11.27 -0.33 -1.24
N ALA A 143 -11.23 0.28 -2.44
CA ALA A 143 -11.05 1.72 -2.59
C ALA A 143 -12.20 2.53 -1.95
N THR A 144 -13.45 2.11 -2.14
CA THR A 144 -14.62 2.75 -1.53
C THR A 144 -14.57 2.64 -0.01
N LYS A 145 -14.19 1.48 0.54
CA LYS A 145 -14.10 1.27 1.99
C LYS A 145 -13.08 2.17 2.63
N PHE A 146 -11.86 2.29 2.09
CA PHE A 146 -10.86 3.22 2.65
C PHE A 146 -11.29 4.66 2.54
N CYS A 147 -11.84 5.03 1.40
CA CYS A 147 -12.37 6.37 1.21
C CYS A 147 -13.43 6.70 2.27
N LYS A 148 -14.39 5.80 2.52
CA LYS A 148 -15.45 5.99 3.52
C LYS A 148 -14.93 5.96 4.95
N LEU A 149 -13.90 5.16 5.24
CA LEU A 149 -13.23 5.17 6.55
C LEU A 149 -12.57 6.51 6.84
N TYR A 150 -11.94 7.10 5.84
CA TYR A 150 -11.38 8.44 5.97
C TYR A 150 -12.44 9.50 6.18
N GLU A 151 -13.56 9.43 5.45
CA GLU A 151 -14.70 10.34 5.67
C GLU A 151 -15.25 10.20 7.09
N LYS A 152 -15.42 8.96 7.58
CA LYS A 152 -15.89 8.67 8.93
C LYS A 152 -14.99 9.32 10.00
N HIS A 153 -13.68 9.22 9.83
CA HIS A 153 -12.69 9.68 10.83
C HIS A 153 -12.10 11.06 10.54
N HIS A 154 -12.61 11.77 9.52
CA HIS A 154 -12.02 13.02 9.03
C HIS A 154 -11.82 14.05 10.13
N SER A 155 -12.82 14.22 11.00
CA SER A 155 -12.78 15.17 12.12
C SER A 155 -11.82 14.78 13.23
N ALA A 156 -11.47 13.49 13.38
CA ALA A 156 -10.52 13.00 14.38
C ALA A 156 -9.05 13.20 13.98
N PHE A 157 -8.81 13.51 12.70
CA PHE A 157 -7.48 13.78 12.17
C PHE A 157 -7.03 15.22 12.37
N SER A 158 -5.71 15.43 12.43
CA SER A 158 -5.13 16.78 12.39
C SER A 158 -5.45 17.48 11.06
N LYS A 159 -5.31 18.81 11.00
CA LYS A 159 -5.52 19.57 9.76
C LYS A 159 -4.56 19.18 8.64
N ALA A 160 -3.33 18.81 8.98
CA ALA A 160 -2.36 18.30 8.02
C ALA A 160 -2.83 16.97 7.40
N VAL A 161 -3.32 16.05 8.24
CA VAL A 161 -3.84 14.77 7.77
C VAL A 161 -5.12 14.94 6.96
N GLN A 162 -6.08 15.76 7.40
CA GLN A 162 -7.30 16.06 6.65
C GLN A 162 -6.95 16.53 5.22
N LYS A 163 -6.05 17.50 5.11
CA LYS A 163 -5.58 18.02 3.81
C LYS A 163 -4.89 16.94 2.97
N TRP A 164 -4.02 16.14 3.58
CA TRP A 164 -3.32 15.06 2.87
C TRP A 164 -4.28 14.00 2.36
N VAL A 165 -5.18 13.49 3.19
CA VAL A 165 -6.18 12.47 2.81
C VAL A 165 -7.10 12.97 1.69
N ASP A 166 -7.58 14.21 1.78
CA ASP A 166 -8.43 14.81 0.74
C ASP A 166 -7.69 14.95 -0.60
N SER A 167 -6.41 15.36 -0.54
CA SER A 167 -5.57 15.51 -1.73
C SER A 167 -5.21 14.16 -2.35
N VAL A 168 -4.89 13.15 -1.53
CA VAL A 168 -4.65 11.76 -1.96
C VAL A 168 -5.88 11.21 -2.66
N ARG A 169 -7.05 11.33 -2.05
CA ARG A 169 -8.32 10.86 -2.63
C ARG A 169 -8.57 11.50 -4.00
N LYS A 170 -8.38 12.81 -4.10
CA LYS A 170 -8.48 13.55 -5.37
C LYS A 170 -7.48 13.03 -6.40
N CYS A 171 -6.21 12.90 -6.03
CA CYS A 171 -5.14 12.41 -6.90
C CYS A 171 -5.45 11.01 -7.43
N LEU A 172 -5.83 10.08 -6.55
CA LEU A 172 -6.18 8.70 -6.92
C LEU A 172 -7.32 8.67 -7.94
N GLN A 173 -8.41 9.39 -7.69
CA GLN A 173 -9.53 9.47 -8.64
C GLN A 173 -9.07 10.03 -9.99
N VAL A 174 -8.38 11.18 -10.01
CA VAL A 174 -7.87 11.81 -11.23
C VAL A 174 -6.94 10.89 -12.01
N SER A 175 -6.08 10.13 -11.33
CA SER A 175 -5.13 9.21 -11.96
C SER A 175 -5.82 8.07 -12.71
N LEU A 176 -7.02 7.68 -12.27
CA LEU A 176 -7.81 6.58 -12.83
C LEU A 176 -8.75 7.01 -13.97
N VAL A 177 -9.01 8.31 -14.09
CA VAL A 177 -9.91 8.86 -15.10
C VAL A 177 -9.54 8.50 -16.57
N PRO A 178 -8.26 8.44 -16.99
CA PRO A 178 -7.91 8.03 -18.36
C PRO A 178 -8.39 6.62 -18.70
N TYR A 179 -8.54 5.75 -17.70
CA TYR A 179 -8.88 4.35 -17.91
C TYR A 179 -10.39 4.11 -18.02
N ILE A 180 -11.21 5.03 -17.54
CA ILE A 180 -12.67 4.98 -17.77
C ILE A 180 -13.09 5.63 -19.09
N ARG A 181 -12.12 6.13 -19.88
CA ARG A 181 -12.39 6.71 -21.19
C ARG A 181 -13.06 5.66 -22.08
N PRO A 182 -13.89 6.10 -23.05
CA PRO A 182 -14.54 5.16 -23.94
C PRO A 182 -13.50 4.27 -24.64
N TYR A 183 -12.43 4.87 -25.18
CA TYR A 183 -11.32 4.23 -25.90
C TYR A 183 -10.32 3.46 -25.02
N SER A 184 -10.54 3.37 -23.72
CA SER A 184 -9.75 2.52 -22.82
C SER A 184 -10.50 1.23 -22.55
N ASP A 185 -9.82 0.11 -22.72
CA ASP A 185 -10.33 -1.23 -22.44
C ASP A 185 -9.23 -2.04 -21.76
N LEU A 186 -9.38 -2.23 -20.45
CA LEU A 186 -8.43 -2.97 -19.62
C LEU A 186 -9.13 -4.22 -19.11
N SER A 187 -8.40 -5.31 -18.98
CA SER A 187 -8.84 -6.40 -18.13
C SER A 187 -8.88 -5.96 -16.66
N CYS A 188 -9.67 -6.65 -15.84
CA CYS A 188 -9.70 -6.40 -14.40
C CYS A 188 -8.30 -6.53 -13.75
N ALA A 189 -7.48 -7.48 -14.19
CA ALA A 189 -6.12 -7.65 -13.69
C ALA A 189 -5.22 -6.43 -14.02
N GLU A 190 -5.30 -5.90 -15.24
CA GLU A 190 -4.57 -4.69 -15.64
C GLU A 190 -5.06 -3.46 -14.89
N LEU A 191 -6.38 -3.34 -14.71
CA LEU A 191 -6.97 -2.26 -13.91
C LEU A 191 -6.44 -2.30 -12.46
N MET A 192 -6.39 -3.48 -11.85
CA MET A 192 -5.86 -3.64 -10.49
C MET A 192 -4.42 -3.17 -10.38
N LYS A 193 -3.59 -3.51 -11.36
CA LYS A 193 -2.21 -3.05 -11.41
C LYS A 193 -2.15 -1.52 -11.44
N VAL A 194 -2.91 -0.89 -12.33
CA VAL A 194 -2.99 0.58 -12.45
C VAL A 194 -3.46 1.24 -11.15
N VAL A 195 -4.50 0.68 -10.52
CA VAL A 195 -5.02 1.16 -9.23
C VAL A 195 -3.91 1.13 -8.17
N PHE A 196 -3.22 0.01 -7.99
CA PHE A 196 -2.14 -0.06 -6.99
C PHE A 196 -0.97 0.85 -7.32
N ASP A 197 -0.55 0.93 -8.58
CA ASP A 197 0.59 1.74 -9.01
C ASP A 197 0.33 3.25 -8.81
N SER A 198 -0.94 3.69 -8.80
CA SER A 198 -1.30 5.10 -8.54
C SER A 198 -1.08 5.56 -7.10
N HIS A 199 -1.02 4.65 -6.13
CA HIS A 199 -1.00 5.00 -4.71
C HIS A 199 0.28 5.71 -4.29
N VAL A 200 1.45 5.17 -4.65
CA VAL A 200 2.74 5.73 -4.20
C VAL A 200 2.93 7.17 -4.70
N PRO A 201 2.76 7.49 -6.01
CA PRO A 201 2.85 8.87 -6.47
C PRO A 201 1.85 9.78 -5.77
N CYS A 202 0.61 9.33 -5.57
CA CYS A 202 -0.42 10.12 -4.88
C CYS A 202 -0.17 10.26 -3.38
N TYR A 203 0.59 9.39 -2.71
CA TYR A 203 0.96 9.58 -1.31
C TYR A 203 2.10 10.59 -1.14
N VAL A 204 3.08 10.52 -2.05
CA VAL A 204 4.27 11.39 -2.01
C VAL A 204 3.95 12.80 -2.50
N LYS A 205 3.16 12.93 -3.57
CA LYS A 205 2.83 14.21 -4.19
C LYS A 205 1.35 14.27 -4.63
N PRO A 206 0.41 14.19 -3.68
CA PRO A 206 -1.03 14.28 -3.98
C PRO A 206 -1.46 15.65 -4.54
N ASP A 207 -0.76 16.72 -4.13
CA ASP A 207 -1.06 18.08 -4.54
C ASP A 207 0.22 18.76 -5.05
N GLU A 208 0.24 19.03 -6.35
CA GLU A 208 1.35 19.71 -7.03
C GLU A 208 1.44 21.20 -6.68
N GLN A 209 0.41 21.75 -6.04
CA GLN A 209 0.34 23.16 -5.68
C GLN A 209 0.91 23.44 -4.30
N ASP A 210 0.98 22.40 -3.48
CA ASP A 210 1.51 22.47 -2.14
C ASP A 210 2.38 21.24 -1.89
N GLU A 211 3.67 21.39 -2.19
CA GLU A 211 4.69 20.36 -1.95
C GLU A 211 4.78 19.95 -0.47
N ASN A 212 4.19 20.74 0.45
CA ASN A 212 4.13 20.38 1.86
C ASN A 212 3.06 19.30 2.13
N VAL A 213 2.09 19.11 1.22
CA VAL A 213 1.10 18.03 1.31
C VAL A 213 1.74 16.76 0.79
N THR A 214 2.45 16.07 1.66
CA THR A 214 3.10 14.80 1.35
C THR A 214 3.04 13.90 2.57
N ILE A 215 3.00 12.59 2.32
CA ILE A 215 3.09 11.58 3.37
C ILE A 215 4.35 11.76 4.22
N CYS A 216 5.42 12.36 3.68
CA CYS A 216 6.69 12.61 4.38
C CYS A 216 6.63 13.72 5.43
N ASN A 217 5.66 14.62 5.33
CA ASN A 217 5.50 15.76 6.24
C ASN A 217 4.46 15.50 7.34
N LEU A 218 3.78 14.35 7.31
CA LEU A 218 2.89 13.95 8.40
C LEU A 218 3.70 13.66 9.68
N GLY A 219 3.14 14.04 10.83
CA GLY A 219 3.66 13.62 12.13
C GLY A 219 3.57 12.11 12.28
N VAL A 220 4.44 11.53 13.11
CA VAL A 220 4.47 10.08 13.34
C VAL A 220 3.14 9.57 13.88
N ASP A 221 2.60 10.15 14.95
CA ASP A 221 1.31 9.74 15.51
C ASP A 221 0.16 9.84 14.50
N ASP A 222 0.16 10.90 13.70
CA ASP A 222 -0.82 11.16 12.65
C ASP A 222 -0.78 10.09 11.55
N PHE A 223 0.42 9.79 11.06
CA PHE A 223 0.62 8.71 10.10
C PHE A 223 0.19 7.35 10.69
N MET A 224 0.53 7.08 11.94
CA MET A 224 0.20 5.81 12.59
C MET A 224 -1.30 5.65 12.82
N LYS A 225 -2.02 6.74 13.13
CA LYS A 225 -3.49 6.74 13.20
C LYS A 225 -4.11 6.40 11.86
N ILE A 226 -3.63 7.00 10.78
CA ILE A 226 -4.05 6.64 9.41
C ILE A 226 -3.79 5.16 9.19
N PHE A 227 -2.54 4.75 9.29
CA PHE A 227 -2.09 3.42 8.93
C PHE A 227 -2.82 2.30 9.68
N LEU A 228 -2.92 2.40 11.01
CA LEU A 228 -3.50 1.35 11.85
C LEU A 228 -5.04 1.31 11.74
N THR A 229 -5.69 2.46 11.51
CA THR A 229 -7.13 2.51 11.19
C THR A 229 -7.44 1.84 9.85
N LEU A 230 -6.57 2.01 8.83
CA LEU A 230 -6.73 1.27 7.56
C LEU A 230 -6.55 -0.22 7.79
N ARG A 231 -5.50 -0.60 8.52
CA ARG A 231 -5.17 -2.01 8.79
C ARG A 231 -6.31 -2.73 9.50
N SER A 232 -6.88 -2.16 10.56
CA SER A 232 -7.94 -2.82 11.35
C SER A 232 -9.23 -3.03 10.56
N SER A 233 -9.47 -2.23 9.53
CA SER A 233 -10.63 -2.39 8.66
C SER A 233 -10.53 -3.57 7.69
N LEU A 234 -9.37 -4.23 7.58
CA LEU A 234 -9.18 -5.36 6.68
C LEU A 234 -9.63 -6.66 7.36
N ILE A 235 -10.83 -7.11 6.98
CA ILE A 235 -11.48 -8.30 7.57
C ILE A 235 -10.82 -9.61 7.11
N VAL A 236 -10.11 -9.60 5.97
CA VAL A 236 -9.34 -10.75 5.45
C VAL A 236 -8.05 -10.24 4.81
N PRO A 237 -6.87 -10.83 5.12
CA PRO A 237 -5.62 -10.49 4.45
C PRO A 237 -5.63 -11.06 3.04
N LEU A 238 -6.26 -10.36 2.10
CA LEU A 238 -5.97 -10.56 0.68
C LEU A 238 -4.58 -10.04 0.36
N GLU A 239 -3.90 -10.72 -0.55
CA GLU A 239 -2.55 -10.36 -1.01
C GLU A 239 -2.48 -8.90 -1.47
N SER A 240 -3.52 -8.44 -2.15
CA SER A 240 -3.72 -7.05 -2.59
C SER A 240 -3.75 -6.05 -1.42
N SER A 241 -4.42 -6.40 -0.32
CA SER A 241 -4.50 -5.56 0.88
C SER A 241 -3.19 -5.48 1.63
N VAL A 242 -2.48 -6.60 1.73
CA VAL A 242 -1.12 -6.65 2.28
C VAL A 242 -0.18 -5.80 1.43
N LYS A 243 -0.26 -5.91 0.10
CA LYS A 243 0.56 -5.12 -0.83
C LYS A 243 0.31 -3.62 -0.67
N SER A 244 -0.95 -3.20 -0.59
CA SER A 244 -1.31 -1.79 -0.42
C SER A 244 -0.86 -1.22 0.93
N LEU A 245 -1.11 -1.93 2.04
CA LEU A 245 -0.60 -1.55 3.36
C LEU A 245 0.92 -1.48 3.40
N SER A 246 1.58 -2.48 2.81
CA SER A 246 3.04 -2.49 2.70
C SER A 246 3.53 -1.32 1.84
N GLY A 247 2.80 -0.95 0.79
CA GLY A 247 3.08 0.19 -0.07
C GLY A 247 3.03 1.52 0.67
N ILE A 248 1.94 1.82 1.40
CA ILE A 248 1.84 3.06 2.18
C ILE A 248 2.90 3.12 3.30
N PHE A 249 3.13 1.99 3.99
CA PHE A 249 4.14 1.91 5.05
C PHE A 249 5.54 2.12 4.49
N SER A 250 5.90 1.41 3.42
CA SER A 250 7.23 1.52 2.77
C SER A 250 7.44 2.90 2.17
N THR A 251 6.41 3.50 1.56
CA THR A 251 6.50 4.87 1.04
C THR A 251 6.86 5.84 2.16
N ARG A 252 6.18 5.73 3.31
CA ARG A 252 6.49 6.51 4.49
C ARG A 252 7.89 6.22 5.03
N THR A 253 8.45 5.01 4.89
CA THR A 253 9.82 4.69 5.32
C THR A 253 10.92 5.11 4.33
N THR A 254 10.58 5.69 3.17
CA THR A 254 11.58 6.19 2.20
C THR A 254 11.87 7.70 2.28
N CYS A 255 11.09 8.45 3.06
CA CYS A 255 11.26 9.90 3.27
C CYS A 255 12.64 10.28 3.87
N ALA A 256 13.26 11.37 3.42
CA ALA A 256 14.58 11.79 3.91
C ALA A 256 14.60 12.21 5.41
N SER A 257 13.44 12.62 5.94
CA SER A 257 13.22 12.97 7.35
C SER A 257 13.32 11.78 8.32
N LEU A 258 13.58 10.56 7.83
CA LEU A 258 13.51 9.31 8.58
C LEU A 258 14.85 8.78 9.10
N ASN A 259 15.97 9.47 8.86
CA ASN A 259 17.15 9.25 9.69
C ASN A 259 16.85 9.53 11.19
N VAL A 260 15.67 10.09 11.48
CA VAL A 260 15.10 10.32 12.80
C VAL A 260 13.64 9.84 12.86
N LEU A 261 13.35 8.61 12.42
CA LEU A 261 12.28 7.85 13.07
C LEU A 261 12.82 7.31 14.40
N ASP A 262 13.22 8.26 15.26
CA ASP A 262 13.55 8.00 16.64
C ASP A 262 12.21 7.83 17.38
N PHE A 263 11.55 6.69 17.15
CA PHE A 263 10.41 6.26 17.95
C PHE A 263 10.85 5.87 19.39
N SER A 264 12.11 6.16 19.74
CA SER A 264 12.92 5.57 20.80
C SER A 264 12.39 5.70 22.21
N ASN A 265 11.28 6.42 22.43
CA ASN A 265 10.70 6.57 23.76
C ASN A 265 9.16 6.58 23.79
N ASN A 266 8.46 6.27 22.70
CA ASN A 266 7.00 6.27 22.76
C ASN A 266 6.51 4.97 23.41
N ALA A 267 6.06 5.03 24.66
CA ALA A 267 5.51 3.89 25.42
C ALA A 267 4.35 3.15 24.69
N THR A 268 3.79 3.75 23.64
CA THR A 268 2.62 3.26 22.92
C THR A 268 2.91 2.55 21.61
N MET A 269 4.19 2.40 21.20
CA MET A 269 4.59 1.58 20.04
C MET A 269 5.94 0.90 20.25
N ARG A 270 6.11 -0.28 19.65
CA ARG A 270 7.34 -1.10 19.69
C ARG A 270 7.58 -1.79 18.35
N TYR A 271 8.85 -1.96 18.01
CA TYR A 271 9.28 -2.74 16.85
C TYR A 271 9.98 -4.01 17.30
N VAL A 272 9.63 -5.10 16.66
CA VAL A 272 10.17 -6.43 16.94
C VAL A 272 10.69 -7.03 15.65
N LYS A 273 11.98 -7.33 15.58
CA LYS A 273 12.56 -8.13 14.50
C LYS A 273 12.51 -9.59 14.90
N LEU A 274 11.85 -10.40 14.09
CA LEU A 274 11.74 -11.84 14.29
C LEU A 274 12.37 -12.56 13.11
N LYS A 275 13.24 -13.52 13.43
CA LYS A 275 13.76 -14.47 12.45
C LYS A 275 13.18 -15.83 12.75
N VAL A 276 12.59 -16.47 11.76
CA VAL A 276 12.01 -17.82 11.87
C VAL A 276 12.60 -18.72 10.81
N ALA A 277 12.70 -20.01 11.09
CA ALA A 277 12.83 -21.02 10.07
C ALA A 277 11.49 -21.70 9.82
N TYR A 278 11.24 -22.10 8.58
CA TYR A 278 9.97 -22.65 8.13
C TYR A 278 10.19 -23.84 7.20
N GLU A 279 9.23 -24.77 7.18
CA GLU A 279 9.27 -25.91 6.26
C GLU A 279 8.76 -25.49 4.88
N ASN A 280 9.57 -25.73 3.85
CA ASN A 280 9.24 -25.38 2.48
C ASN A 280 8.73 -26.62 1.72
N ASN A 281 7.42 -26.85 1.75
CA ASN A 281 6.79 -28.03 1.13
C ASN A 281 6.62 -27.93 -0.41
N SER A 282 7.23 -26.94 -1.08
CA SER A 282 7.07 -26.72 -2.53
C SER A 282 8.41 -26.64 -3.26
N GLU A 283 8.61 -27.53 -4.24
CA GLU A 283 9.80 -27.59 -5.12
C GLU A 283 9.96 -26.40 -6.09
N ARG A 284 9.15 -25.33 -6.00
CA ARG A 284 9.27 -24.17 -6.90
C ARG A 284 10.09 -23.03 -6.29
N LYS A 285 11.36 -22.97 -6.74
CA LYS A 285 12.28 -21.84 -6.63
C LYS A 285 11.78 -20.61 -7.41
N GLN A 286 10.91 -19.81 -6.80
CA GLN A 286 10.84 -18.37 -7.01
C GLN A 286 9.95 -17.75 -5.93
N THR A 287 10.53 -17.44 -4.77
CA THR A 287 9.90 -16.54 -3.81
C THR A 287 9.97 -15.13 -4.39
N ASN A 288 8.82 -14.46 -4.48
CA ASN A 288 8.79 -13.02 -4.72
C ASN A 288 8.55 -12.31 -3.40
N ASN A 289 8.96 -11.04 -3.28
CA ASN A 289 8.81 -10.28 -2.03
C ASN A 289 7.37 -10.25 -1.50
N VAL A 290 6.37 -10.41 -2.39
CA VAL A 290 4.94 -10.42 -2.02
C VAL A 290 4.56 -11.71 -1.29
N SER A 291 5.02 -12.88 -1.75
CA SER A 291 4.77 -14.15 -1.08
C SER A 291 5.41 -14.21 0.30
N ASP A 292 6.58 -13.58 0.44
CA ASP A 292 7.30 -13.52 1.73
C ASP A 292 6.61 -12.58 2.71
N LEU A 293 6.16 -11.40 2.26
CA LEU A 293 5.34 -10.49 3.08
C LEU A 293 4.02 -11.13 3.51
N LYS A 294 3.36 -11.87 2.61
CA LYS A 294 2.14 -12.61 2.96
C LYS A 294 2.43 -13.64 4.06
N ARG A 295 3.47 -14.46 3.88
CA ARG A 295 3.88 -15.47 4.88
C ARG A 295 4.23 -14.81 6.22
N ALA A 296 4.98 -13.72 6.22
CA ALA A 296 5.33 -12.98 7.43
C ALA A 296 4.07 -12.43 8.14
N ASN A 297 3.10 -11.91 7.39
CA ASN A 297 1.81 -11.48 7.93
C ASN A 297 1.00 -12.65 8.51
N ASP A 298 0.97 -13.80 7.84
CA ASP A 298 0.28 -15.00 8.33
C ASP A 298 0.89 -15.48 9.66
N ILE A 299 2.23 -15.49 9.76
CA ILE A 299 2.95 -15.81 11.00
C ILE A 299 2.68 -14.78 12.10
N GLY A 300 2.79 -13.49 11.81
CA GLY A 300 2.54 -12.42 12.78
C GLY A 300 1.11 -12.44 13.32
N ASN A 301 0.12 -12.67 12.46
CA ASN A 301 -1.28 -12.85 12.89
C ASN A 301 -1.48 -14.09 13.74
N HIS A 302 -0.80 -15.20 13.41
CA HIS A 302 -0.85 -16.42 14.22
C HIS A 302 -0.32 -16.19 15.64
N ILE A 303 0.86 -15.54 15.75
CA ILE A 303 1.46 -15.15 17.04
C ILE A 303 0.49 -14.29 17.84
N ALA A 304 -0.03 -13.22 17.23
CA ALA A 304 -0.92 -12.28 17.90
C ALA A 304 -2.21 -12.94 18.42
N ASN A 305 -2.77 -13.86 17.64
CA ASN A 305 -3.97 -14.61 18.01
C ASN A 305 -3.69 -15.58 19.17
N GLN A 306 -2.57 -16.31 19.14
CA GLN A 306 -2.19 -17.23 20.22
C GLN A 306 -1.93 -16.50 21.53
N LEU A 307 -1.28 -15.34 21.46
CA LEU A 307 -1.00 -14.52 22.63
C LEU A 307 -2.18 -13.65 23.05
N GLY A 308 -3.29 -13.65 22.31
CA GLY A 308 -4.48 -12.88 22.65
C GLY A 308 -4.26 -11.37 22.64
N TRP A 309 -3.40 -10.86 21.75
CA TRP A 309 -3.06 -9.43 21.63
C TRP A 309 -4.30 -8.54 21.47
N ASP A 310 -5.31 -9.04 20.75
CA ASP A 310 -6.57 -8.33 20.56
C ASP A 310 -7.27 -7.98 21.88
N LYS A 311 -7.32 -8.94 22.81
CA LYS A 311 -7.93 -8.78 24.13
C LYS A 311 -7.10 -7.88 25.06
N GLN A 312 -5.83 -7.70 24.74
CA GLN A 312 -4.89 -6.86 25.50
C GLN A 312 -4.84 -5.41 24.96
N GLY A 313 -5.72 -5.05 24.02
CA GLY A 313 -5.71 -3.69 23.45
C GLY A 313 -4.55 -3.44 22.48
N VAL A 314 -3.96 -4.49 21.92
CA VAL A 314 -2.82 -4.37 21.01
C VAL A 314 -3.28 -4.41 19.56
N THR A 315 -2.73 -3.53 18.72
CA THR A 315 -2.80 -3.63 17.26
C THR A 315 -1.39 -3.87 16.71
N TRP A 316 -1.28 -4.59 15.59
CA TRP A 316 0.01 -5.02 15.06
C TRP A 316 0.05 -5.05 13.54
N PHE A 317 1.24 -4.97 12.98
CA PHE A 317 1.47 -5.10 11.54
C PHE A 317 2.84 -5.71 11.25
N THR A 318 2.89 -6.69 10.35
CA THR A 318 4.15 -7.29 9.91
C THR A 318 4.61 -6.68 8.59
N PHE A 319 5.89 -6.35 8.49
CA PHE A 319 6.50 -5.70 7.33
C PHE A 319 7.97 -6.10 7.15
N ALA A 320 8.56 -5.66 6.03
CA ALA A 320 9.98 -5.83 5.69
C ALA A 320 10.46 -7.29 5.87
N ALA A 321 9.84 -8.20 5.10
CA ALA A 321 10.19 -9.61 5.09
C ALA A 321 11.32 -9.89 4.09
N ASN A 322 12.40 -10.54 4.55
CA ASN A 322 13.49 -11.04 3.73
C ASN A 322 13.62 -12.56 3.94
N SER A 323 13.62 -13.33 2.86
CA SER A 323 13.76 -14.79 2.92
C SER A 323 15.13 -15.25 2.43
N SER A 324 15.65 -16.30 3.06
CA SER A 324 16.84 -17.01 2.59
C SER A 324 16.66 -18.51 2.77
N ASN A 325 16.48 -19.23 1.66
CA ASN A 325 16.28 -20.70 1.54
C ASN A 325 15.13 -21.30 2.37
N SER A 326 15.22 -21.25 3.69
CA SER A 326 14.31 -21.81 4.69
C SER A 326 14.14 -20.91 5.92
N GLU A 327 14.69 -19.70 5.87
CA GLU A 327 14.57 -18.70 6.93
C GLU A 327 13.79 -17.49 6.39
N LEU A 328 13.02 -16.88 7.28
CA LEU A 328 12.28 -15.66 7.02
C LEU A 328 12.57 -14.70 8.16
N GLU A 329 13.15 -13.55 7.85
CA GLU A 329 13.34 -12.44 8.78
C GLU A 329 12.32 -11.35 8.46
N PHE A 330 11.62 -10.84 9.46
CA PHE A 330 10.63 -9.79 9.29
C PHE A 330 10.48 -8.94 10.54
N ASN A 331 9.88 -7.76 10.39
CA ASN A 331 9.58 -6.87 11.50
C ASN A 331 8.09 -6.87 11.83
N ILE A 332 7.77 -6.81 13.12
CA ILE A 332 6.43 -6.65 13.65
C ILE A 332 6.38 -5.31 14.37
N LEU A 333 5.51 -4.43 13.91
CA LEU A 333 5.05 -3.28 14.67
C LEU A 333 4.00 -3.76 15.67
N VAL A 334 4.16 -3.39 16.94
CA VAL A 334 3.19 -3.61 18.01
C VAL A 334 2.83 -2.25 18.60
N ALA A 335 1.55 -1.94 18.71
CA ALA A 335 1.08 -0.60 19.10
C ALA A 335 -0.16 -0.66 19.99
N ASP A 336 -0.32 0.37 20.83
CA ASP A 336 -1.52 0.58 21.64
C ASP A 336 -2.71 0.95 20.73
N ARG A 337 -3.67 0.05 20.65
CA ARG A 337 -4.88 0.21 19.84
C ARG A 337 -5.67 1.44 20.22
N SER A 338 -5.79 1.73 21.52
CA SER A 338 -6.59 2.84 22.04
C SER A 338 -6.10 4.20 21.54
N ARG A 339 -4.82 4.31 21.17
CA ARG A 339 -4.21 5.53 20.68
C ARG A 339 -4.25 5.68 19.15
N TYR A 340 -4.14 4.57 18.42
CA TYR A 340 -3.89 4.62 16.97
C TYR A 340 -4.99 4.01 16.10
N ASP A 341 -5.85 3.13 16.64
CA ASP A 341 -6.94 2.54 15.87
C ASP A 341 -8.25 3.28 16.12
N LEU A 342 -8.60 4.18 15.20
CA LEU A 342 -9.82 4.99 15.32
C LEU A 342 -11.09 4.15 15.12
N ASN A 343 -11.01 2.90 14.65
CA ASN A 343 -12.18 2.04 14.49
C ASN A 343 -12.67 1.44 15.81
N THR A 344 -11.86 1.50 16.87
CA THR A 344 -12.17 0.85 18.14
C THR A 344 -12.32 1.87 19.27
N GLU A 345 -13.55 2.30 19.49
CA GLU A 345 -13.90 3.14 20.63
C GLU A 345 -13.78 2.33 21.94
N ASN A 346 -13.28 2.96 23.01
CA ASN A 346 -13.18 2.39 24.35
C ASN A 346 -12.24 1.17 24.52
N SER A 347 -11.26 1.00 23.63
CA SER A 347 -10.19 0.02 23.86
C SER A 347 -9.37 0.39 25.10
N GLN A 348 -9.05 -0.59 25.94
CA GLN A 348 -8.11 -0.40 27.04
C GLN A 348 -6.70 -0.16 26.50
N SER A 349 -5.93 0.69 27.17
CA SER A 349 -4.52 0.92 26.84
C SER A 349 -3.73 -0.36 27.11
N ALA A 350 -2.83 -0.69 26.19
CA ALA A 350 -2.03 -1.90 26.26
C ALA A 350 -0.74 -1.69 27.07
N ASP A 351 -0.42 -2.62 27.96
CA ASP A 351 0.93 -2.75 28.52
C ASP A 351 1.86 -3.42 27.49
N LEU A 352 2.47 -2.60 26.63
CA LEU A 352 3.35 -3.12 25.59
C LEU A 352 4.61 -3.80 26.13
N ASN A 353 5.08 -3.46 27.33
CA ASN A 353 6.24 -4.14 27.91
C ASN A 353 5.85 -5.56 28.33
N GLY A 354 4.74 -5.72 29.06
CA GLY A 354 4.21 -7.03 29.42
C GLY A 354 3.87 -7.91 28.22
N VAL A 355 3.35 -7.31 27.13
CA VAL A 355 3.10 -8.02 25.86
C VAL A 355 4.38 -8.57 25.25
N LEU A 356 5.47 -7.79 25.25
CA LEU A 356 6.76 -8.21 24.70
C LEU A 356 7.46 -9.24 25.58
N ASP A 357 7.39 -9.09 26.90
CA ASP A 357 7.93 -10.06 27.86
C ASP A 357 7.24 -11.43 27.69
N ASN A 358 5.91 -11.43 27.55
CA ASN A 358 5.14 -12.65 27.28
C ASN A 358 5.50 -13.25 25.90
N LEU A 359 5.62 -12.44 24.85
CA LEU A 359 6.07 -12.91 23.53
C LEU A 359 7.41 -13.64 23.63
N GLN A 360 8.39 -13.02 24.29
CA GLN A 360 9.71 -13.58 24.49
C GLN A 360 9.67 -14.90 25.26
N ASP A 361 8.95 -14.95 26.37
CA ASP A 361 8.81 -16.16 27.19
C ASP A 361 8.19 -17.33 26.40
N GLN A 362 7.11 -17.07 25.67
CA GLN A 362 6.40 -18.10 24.90
C GLN A 362 7.19 -18.60 23.69
N LEU A 363 7.93 -17.71 23.02
CA LEU A 363 8.88 -18.10 21.97
C LEU A 363 10.05 -18.93 22.55
N GLY A 364 10.61 -18.50 23.68
CA GLY A 364 11.69 -19.20 24.39
C GLY A 364 11.33 -20.61 24.83
N LYS A 365 10.06 -20.83 25.21
CA LYS A 365 9.53 -22.16 25.56
C LYS A 365 9.11 -23.00 24.34
N GLY A 366 9.18 -22.45 23.12
CA GLY A 366 8.70 -23.13 21.92
C GLY A 366 7.19 -23.39 21.91
N LEU A 367 6.40 -22.62 22.68
CA LEU A 367 4.96 -22.83 22.84
C LEU A 367 4.12 -22.19 21.73
N ILE A 368 4.71 -21.25 21.00
CA ILE A 368 4.14 -20.71 19.76
C ILE A 368 4.35 -21.74 18.66
N THR A 369 3.34 -22.59 18.51
CA THR A 369 3.30 -23.67 17.52
C THR A 369 2.16 -23.43 16.56
N SER A 370 2.29 -23.87 15.32
CA SER A 370 1.21 -23.84 14.35
C SER A 370 0.76 -25.26 14.06
N SER A 371 -0.53 -25.53 14.22
CA SER A 371 -1.17 -26.81 13.87
C SER A 371 -1.71 -26.84 12.44
N LYS A 372 -1.42 -25.81 11.63
CA LYS A 372 -1.82 -25.75 10.22
C LYS A 372 -0.71 -26.37 9.35
N PRO A 373 -1.01 -27.38 8.51
CA PRO A 373 -0.02 -28.04 7.62
C PRO A 373 0.74 -27.09 6.68
N GLN A 374 0.26 -25.86 6.50
CA GLN A 374 0.82 -24.86 5.59
C GLN A 374 1.64 -23.75 6.29
N LEU A 375 1.75 -23.78 7.63
CA LEU A 375 2.38 -22.71 8.40
C LEU A 375 3.24 -23.26 9.54
N THR A 376 4.08 -24.26 9.31
CA THR A 376 5.05 -24.74 10.30
C THR A 376 6.24 -23.78 10.35
N PHE A 377 6.48 -23.15 11.50
CA PHE A 377 7.65 -22.30 11.72
C PHE A 377 8.21 -22.47 13.14
N HIS A 378 9.49 -22.16 13.31
CA HIS A 378 10.16 -22.06 14.59
C HIS A 378 10.99 -20.77 14.63
N ALA A 379 10.90 -20.04 15.73
CA ALA A 379 11.58 -18.76 15.90
C ALA A 379 13.05 -18.96 16.28
N LEU A 380 13.95 -18.44 15.46
CA LEU A 380 15.40 -18.53 15.65
C LEU A 380 15.94 -17.41 16.53
N SER A 381 15.42 -16.20 16.34
CA SER A 381 15.83 -15.04 17.13
C SER A 381 14.76 -13.97 17.18
N LEU A 382 14.77 -13.23 18.28
CA LEU A 382 13.90 -12.09 18.55
C LEU A 382 14.77 -10.88 18.91
N ALA A 383 14.48 -9.72 18.36
CA ALA A 383 15.06 -8.47 18.82
C ALA A 383 13.99 -7.39 18.98
N THR A 384 14.07 -6.63 20.07
CA THR A 384 13.27 -5.43 20.28
C THR A 384 14.06 -4.21 19.81
N CYS A 385 13.41 -3.27 19.14
CA CYS A 385 14.08 -2.20 18.40
C CYS A 385 13.45 -0.83 18.66
N LEU A 386 14.29 0.21 18.65
CA LEU A 386 13.87 1.61 18.80
C LEU A 386 13.46 2.26 17.47
N ASP A 387 13.88 1.67 16.36
CA ASP A 387 13.63 2.18 15.01
C ASP A 387 13.04 1.09 14.10
N VAL A 388 12.42 1.54 13.02
CA VAL A 388 11.70 0.69 12.06
C VAL A 388 12.60 -0.28 11.27
N ASP A 389 13.87 0.08 11.04
CA ASP A 389 14.86 -0.78 10.38
C ASP A 389 15.55 -1.73 11.37
N CYS A 390 15.32 -1.48 12.66
CA CYS A 390 15.98 -2.14 13.77
C CYS A 390 17.52 -2.07 13.66
N LYS A 391 18.03 -0.86 13.39
CA LYS A 391 19.45 -0.49 13.49
C LYS A 391 19.87 -0.27 14.95
N ASN A 392 18.95 0.23 15.77
CA ASN A 392 19.09 0.48 17.20
C ASN A 392 18.31 -0.60 17.97
N VAL A 393 19.02 -1.64 18.35
CA VAL A 393 18.47 -2.79 19.07
C VAL A 393 18.53 -2.56 20.58
N THR A 394 17.41 -2.71 21.28
CA THR A 394 17.38 -2.67 22.75
C THR A 394 17.80 -4.01 23.36
N THR A 395 17.23 -5.10 22.84
CA THR A 395 17.52 -6.43 23.37
C THR A 395 17.53 -7.47 22.24
N ARG A 396 18.47 -8.42 22.30
CA ARG A 396 18.56 -9.56 21.39
C ARG A 396 18.41 -10.87 22.16
N TYR A 397 17.61 -11.77 21.61
CA TYR A 397 17.41 -13.12 22.13
C TYR A 397 17.66 -14.12 21.00
N ILE A 398 18.62 -15.01 21.22
CA ILE A 398 18.80 -16.21 20.40
C ILE A 398 18.00 -17.31 21.08
N LEU A 399 17.09 -17.92 20.33
CA LEU A 399 16.20 -18.94 20.83
C LEU A 399 16.87 -20.30 20.60
N PHE A 400 17.25 -20.96 21.69
CA PHE A 400 17.84 -22.29 21.64
C PHE A 400 16.74 -23.35 21.70
N TYR A 401 16.55 -24.08 20.60
CA TYR A 401 15.68 -25.25 20.62
C TYR A 401 16.44 -26.45 21.17
N ILE A 402 15.99 -26.96 22.32
CA ILE A 402 16.28 -28.34 22.69
C ILE A 402 15.31 -29.18 21.85
N THR A 403 15.76 -29.71 20.72
CA THR A 403 15.02 -30.78 20.05
C THR A 403 14.87 -31.90 21.08
N GLN A 404 13.64 -32.21 21.50
CA GLN A 404 13.43 -33.42 22.30
C GLN A 404 13.98 -34.59 21.47
N PRO A 405 15.00 -35.31 21.95
CA PRO A 405 15.51 -36.42 21.19
C PRO A 405 14.40 -37.44 21.05
N ASN A 406 14.21 -37.97 19.83
CA ASN A 406 13.44 -39.19 19.64
C ASN A 406 13.92 -40.19 20.69
N SER A 407 12.99 -40.91 21.34
CA SER A 407 13.23 -41.75 22.53
C SER A 407 14.34 -42.81 22.37
N LYS A 408 14.86 -43.01 21.15
CA LYS A 408 15.98 -43.90 20.84
C LYS A 408 17.35 -43.20 20.82
N GLU A 409 17.42 -41.89 20.64
CA GLU A 409 18.68 -41.11 20.60
C GLU A 409 19.02 -40.46 21.96
N ALA A 410 18.04 -40.28 22.84
CA ALA A 410 18.23 -39.75 24.19
C ALA A 410 19.25 -40.55 25.02
N THR A 411 19.29 -41.87 24.83
CA THR A 411 20.22 -42.77 25.52
C THR A 411 21.68 -42.59 25.06
N PHE A 412 21.89 -42.08 23.85
CA PHE A 412 23.23 -41.87 23.28
C PHE A 412 23.84 -40.54 23.76
N CYS A 413 23.08 -39.44 23.73
CA CYS A 413 23.56 -38.12 24.17
C CYS A 413 23.79 -38.06 25.69
N ILE A 414 22.94 -38.70 26.51
CA ILE A 414 23.15 -38.73 27.97
C ILE A 414 24.41 -39.53 28.33
N ARG A 415 24.70 -40.63 27.62
CA ARG A 415 25.95 -41.38 27.81
C ARG A 415 27.19 -40.58 27.39
N GLN A 416 27.11 -39.76 26.35
CA GLN A 416 28.23 -38.96 25.89
C GLN A 416 28.50 -37.75 26.79
N MET A 417 27.46 -37.09 27.33
CA MET A 417 27.60 -36.02 28.31
C MET A 417 28.11 -36.51 29.67
N ILE A 418 27.62 -37.66 30.17
CA ILE A 418 28.16 -38.27 31.40
C ILE A 418 29.61 -38.70 31.19
N GLY A 419 29.96 -39.23 30.00
CA GLY A 419 31.34 -39.57 29.64
C GLY A 419 32.28 -38.36 29.63
N GLN A 420 31.86 -37.20 29.12
CA GLN A 420 32.68 -35.98 29.11
C GLN A 420 32.78 -35.29 30.47
N LEU A 421 31.73 -35.35 31.30
CA LEU A 421 31.78 -34.85 32.68
C LEU A 421 32.70 -35.70 33.56
N ILE A 422 32.68 -37.03 33.41
CA ILE A 422 33.61 -37.93 34.13
C ILE A 422 35.06 -37.70 33.67
N PHE A 423 35.29 -37.44 32.38
CA PHE A 423 36.62 -37.13 31.85
C PHE A 423 37.17 -35.80 32.37
N CYS A 424 36.32 -34.78 32.54
CA CYS A 424 36.73 -33.50 33.15
C CYS A 424 37.02 -33.65 34.65
N PHE A 425 36.25 -34.45 35.39
CA PHE A 425 36.50 -34.66 36.83
C PHE A 425 37.76 -35.52 37.09
N LEU A 426 38.10 -36.47 36.22
CA LEU A 426 39.32 -37.28 36.35
C LEU A 426 40.61 -36.52 35.99
N ILE A 427 40.52 -35.49 35.14
CA ILE A 427 41.66 -34.63 34.79
C ILE A 427 41.93 -33.57 35.88
N VAL A 428 40.91 -33.07 36.57
CA VAL A 428 41.07 -32.09 37.66
C VAL A 428 41.47 -32.74 38.99
N GLY A 429 41.21 -34.04 39.19
CA GLY A 429 41.58 -34.77 40.41
C GLY A 429 43.06 -35.15 40.55
N ASN A 430 43.92 -34.90 39.55
CA ASN A 430 45.35 -35.27 39.58
C ASN A 430 46.32 -34.07 39.69
N PHE A 431 45.83 -32.89 40.08
CA PHE A 431 46.65 -31.68 40.23
C PHE A 431 46.58 -31.03 41.62
N ILE A 432 46.27 -31.80 42.66
CA ILE A 432 46.45 -31.39 44.06
C ILE A 432 47.19 -32.52 44.77
N ASP A 433 48.51 -32.52 44.63
CA ASP A 433 49.50 -32.95 45.65
C ASP A 433 50.89 -32.83 45.02
N PHE A 434 51.51 -31.65 45.17
CA PHE A 434 52.94 -31.45 45.46
C PHE A 434 53.23 -29.99 45.82
#